data_AF-A0A6C2U371-F1
#
_entry.id   AF-A0A6C2U371-F1
#
_cell.length_a   1.000
_cell.length_b   1.000
_cell.length_c   1.000
_cell.angle_alpha   90.00
_cell.angle_beta   90.00
_cell.angle_gamma   90.00
#
_symmetry.space_group_name_H-M   'P 1'
#
loop_
_entity.id
_entity.type
_entity.pdbx_description
1 polymer ?
#
loop_
_entity_poly.entity_id
_entity_poly.type
_entity_poly.pdbx_seq_one_letter_code
_entity_poly.pdbx_strand_id
1 'polypeptide(L)'
;MKADEIVELKSGMLIHPDDLERYLEMRNAVTKRVDRIVAVAHLLSLLRYCGDDTVEVSPSAIAVLADLVDSEAVSIQETLDEFIFQGDAESALAE
;
A
#
# COMPACT_ATOMS: atom_id res chain seq x y z
N MET A 1 9.45 33.66 5.43
CA MET A 1 8.99 33.35 4.06
C MET A 1 10.12 32.64 3.34
N LYS A 2 10.13 31.30 3.36
CA LYS A 2 10.92 30.55 2.39
C LYS A 2 10.07 30.48 1.11
N ALA A 3 10.70 30.67 -0.04
CA ALA A 3 10.01 30.60 -1.32
C ALA A 3 9.53 29.16 -1.53
N ASP A 4 8.23 28.99 -1.75
CA ASP A 4 7.60 27.72 -2.09
C ASP A 4 8.09 27.31 -3.49
N GLU A 5 9.06 26.40 -3.55
CA GLU A 5 9.54 25.83 -4.80
C GLU A 5 8.49 24.85 -5.32
N ILE A 6 7.58 25.31 -6.16
CA ILE A 6 6.58 24.46 -6.80
C ILE A 6 7.27 23.50 -7.78
N VAL A 7 6.96 22.20 -7.68
CA VAL A 7 7.50 21.16 -8.57
C VAL A 7 6.54 20.96 -9.75
N GLU A 8 7.07 21.02 -10.97
CA GLU A 8 6.30 20.73 -12.19
C GLU A 8 6.36 19.22 -12.51
N LEU A 9 5.21 18.57 -12.53
CA LEU A 9 5.09 17.19 -12.99
C LEU A 9 5.18 17.11 -14.52
N LYS A 10 5.54 15.93 -15.05
CA LYS A 10 5.57 15.66 -16.50
C LYS A 10 4.23 15.92 -17.22
N SER A 11 3.14 16.06 -16.48
CA SER A 11 1.79 16.41 -16.97
C SER A 11 1.53 17.93 -17.05
N GLY A 12 2.50 18.79 -16.69
CA GLY A 12 2.31 20.24 -16.57
C GLY A 12 1.54 20.66 -15.31
N MET A 13 1.33 19.73 -14.38
CA MET A 13 0.66 20.00 -13.10
C MET A 13 1.67 20.49 -12.08
N LEU A 14 1.37 21.62 -11.46
CA LEU A 14 2.15 22.22 -10.38
C LEU A 14 1.71 21.60 -9.05
N ILE A 15 2.64 21.02 -8.29
CA ILE A 15 2.39 20.43 -6.98
C ILE A 15 3.35 21.01 -5.95
N HIS A 16 2.87 21.23 -4.72
CA HIS A 16 3.74 21.64 -3.62
C HIS A 16 4.69 20.48 -3.27
N PRO A 17 5.98 20.74 -2.95
CA PRO A 17 6.93 19.69 -2.58
C PRO A 17 6.42 18.78 -1.47
N ASP A 18 5.82 19.36 -0.43
CA ASP A 18 5.33 18.63 0.73
C ASP A 18 4.17 17.68 0.35
N ASP A 19 3.29 18.09 -0.56
CA ASP A 19 2.21 17.24 -1.09
C ASP A 19 2.75 16.07 -1.91
N LEU A 20 3.79 16.34 -2.71
CA LEU A 20 4.45 15.32 -3.51
C LEU A 20 5.20 14.32 -2.63
N GLU A 21 5.91 14.79 -1.61
CA GLU A 21 6.61 13.96 -0.64
C GLU A 21 5.63 13.04 0.09
N ARG A 22 4.56 13.61 0.66
CA ARG A 22 3.50 12.85 1.33
C ARG A 22 2.85 11.80 0.41
N TYR A 23 2.56 12.16 -0.83
CA TYR A 23 2.05 11.20 -1.82
C TYR A 23 3.03 10.04 -2.04
N LEU A 24 4.32 10.34 -2.20
CA LEU A 24 5.34 9.30 -2.42
C LEU A 24 5.51 8.40 -1.19
N GLU A 25 5.44 8.95 0.01
CA GLU A 25 5.48 8.18 1.25
C GLU A 25 4.30 7.22 1.37
N MET A 26 3.07 7.71 1.18
CA MET A 26 1.85 6.89 1.14
C MET A 26 1.97 5.80 0.07
N ARG A 27 2.37 6.17 -1.15
CA ARG A 27 2.49 5.21 -2.27
C ARG A 27 3.50 4.11 -1.95
N ASN A 28 4.64 4.46 -1.36
CA ASN A 28 5.65 3.50 -0.94
C ASN A 28 5.15 2.58 0.17
N ALA A 29 4.39 3.13 1.13
CA ALA A 29 3.79 2.36 2.22
C ALA A 29 2.75 1.35 1.70
N VAL A 30 1.90 1.74 0.74
CA VAL A 30 0.94 0.85 0.09
C VAL A 30 1.65 -0.22 -0.76
N THR A 31 2.63 0.18 -1.57
CA THR A 31 3.38 -0.73 -2.45
C THR A 31 4.02 -1.87 -1.65
N LYS A 32 4.69 -1.55 -0.54
CA LYS A 32 5.31 -2.57 0.33
C LYS A 32 4.32 -3.62 0.84
N ARG A 33 3.08 -3.24 1.10
CA ARG A 33 2.03 -4.14 1.60
C ARG A 33 1.44 -5.00 0.49
N VAL A 34 1.20 -4.38 -0.68
CA VAL A 34 0.81 -5.10 -1.89
C VAL A 34 1.85 -6.17 -2.25
N ASP A 35 3.14 -5.84 -2.19
CA ASP A 35 4.22 -6.79 -2.48
C ASP A 35 4.19 -8.00 -1.52
N ARG A 36 3.82 -7.81 -0.25
CA ARG A 36 3.65 -8.92 0.72
C ARG A 36 2.49 -9.83 0.33
N ILE A 37 1.34 -9.26 -0.02
CA ILE A 37 0.17 -10.03 -0.47
C ILE A 37 0.54 -10.84 -1.73
N VAL A 38 1.20 -10.21 -2.69
CA VAL A 38 1.67 -10.85 -3.93
C VAL A 38 2.66 -11.98 -3.62
N ALA A 39 3.59 -11.77 -2.69
CA ALA A 39 4.54 -12.81 -2.28
C ALA A 39 3.82 -14.04 -1.68
N VAL A 40 2.83 -13.83 -0.81
CA VAL A 40 2.00 -14.92 -0.27
C VAL A 40 1.25 -15.65 -1.38
N ALA A 41 0.63 -14.92 -2.31
CA ALA A 41 -0.07 -15.50 -3.45
C ALA A 41 0.86 -16.35 -4.33
N HIS A 42 2.09 -15.88 -4.59
CA HIS A 42 3.10 -16.63 -5.32
C HIS A 42 3.52 -17.90 -4.58
N LEU A 43 3.74 -17.83 -3.27
CA LEU A 43 4.08 -19.01 -2.45
C LEU A 43 2.96 -20.06 -2.50
N LEU A 44 1.70 -19.64 -2.33
CA LEU A 44 0.54 -20.53 -2.46
C LEU A 44 0.42 -21.14 -3.86
N SER A 45 0.73 -20.36 -4.90
CA SER A 45 0.77 -20.85 -6.28
C SER A 45 1.85 -21.90 -6.48
N LEU A 46 3.04 -21.74 -5.89
CA LEU A 46 4.12 -22.73 -5.97
C LEU A 46 3.72 -24.07 -5.33
N LEU A 47 3.02 -24.03 -4.19
CA LEU A 47 2.50 -25.23 -3.53
C LEU A 47 1.53 -26.03 -4.43
N ARG A 48 0.83 -25.37 -5.34
CA ARG A 48 -0.06 -26.04 -6.32
C ARG A 48 0.70 -26.89 -7.34
N TYR A 49 1.96 -26.59 -7.61
CA TYR A 49 2.78 -27.27 -8.62
C TYR A 49 3.88 -28.17 -8.02
N CYS A 50 3.98 -28.26 -6.69
CA CYS A 50 4.83 -29.25 -6.03
C CYS A 50 4.27 -30.66 -6.29
N GLY A 51 4.92 -31.40 -7.19
CA GLY A 51 4.53 -32.74 -7.61
C GLY A 51 4.96 -33.86 -6.66
N ASP A 52 4.17 -34.93 -6.71
CA ASP A 52 4.37 -36.32 -6.31
C ASP A 52 4.41 -36.75 -4.83
N ASP A 53 4.60 -35.86 -3.86
CA ASP A 53 4.30 -36.18 -2.45
C ASP A 53 3.45 -35.05 -1.87
N THR A 54 2.21 -35.35 -1.53
CA THR A 54 1.22 -34.36 -1.06
C THR A 54 1.77 -33.60 0.14
N VAL A 55 2.21 -32.36 -0.08
CA VAL A 55 2.56 -31.46 1.01
C VAL A 55 1.28 -31.22 1.80
N GLU A 56 1.19 -31.83 2.98
CA GLU A 56 0.05 -31.69 3.86
C GLU A 56 0.10 -30.27 4.45
N VAL A 57 -0.65 -29.36 3.84
CA VAL A 57 -0.74 -27.98 4.32
C VAL A 57 -1.69 -27.96 5.52
N SER A 58 -1.16 -27.61 6.69
CA SER A 58 -1.98 -27.47 7.88
C SER A 58 -3.10 -26.43 7.65
N PRO A 59 -4.38 -26.75 7.93
CA PRO A 59 -5.46 -25.78 7.88
C PRO A 59 -5.19 -24.53 8.74
N SER A 60 -4.49 -24.70 9.87
CA SER A 60 -4.10 -23.56 10.72
C SER A 60 -3.10 -22.63 10.04
N ALA A 61 -2.19 -23.17 9.21
CA ALA A 61 -1.25 -22.35 8.47
C ALA A 61 -1.96 -21.54 7.37
N ILE A 62 -2.98 -22.13 6.71
CA ILE A 62 -3.82 -21.41 5.75
C ILE A 62 -4.60 -20.29 6.44
N ALA A 63 -5.16 -20.55 7.62
CA ALA A 63 -5.87 -19.53 8.39
C ALA A 63 -4.97 -18.33 8.74
N VAL A 64 -3.74 -18.60 9.22
CA VAL A 64 -2.77 -17.53 9.52
C VAL A 64 -2.37 -16.74 8.26
N LEU A 65 -2.24 -17.40 7.11
CA LEU A 65 -1.96 -16.71 5.85
C LEU A 65 -3.14 -15.85 5.38
N ALA A 66 -4.37 -16.31 5.58
CA ALA A 66 -5.57 -15.52 5.30
C ALA A 66 -5.63 -14.28 6.20
N ASP A 67 -5.43 -14.45 7.52
CA ASP A 67 -5.39 -13.35 8.49
C ASP A 67 -4.29 -12.33 8.14
N LEU A 68 -3.13 -12.80 7.66
CA LEU A 68 -2.04 -11.93 7.20
C LEU A 68 -2.46 -11.09 5.99
N VAL A 69 -3.10 -11.70 4.99
CA VAL A 69 -3.57 -10.98 3.80
C VAL A 69 -4.65 -9.96 4.17
N ASP A 70 -5.60 -10.33 5.02
CA ASP A 70 -6.65 -9.44 5.49
C ASP A 70 -6.06 -8.27 6.29
N SER A 71 -5.09 -8.52 7.16
CA SER A 71 -4.40 -7.48 7.93
C SER A 71 -3.65 -6.49 7.02
N GLU A 72 -2.98 -6.97 5.96
CA GLU A 72 -2.31 -6.11 4.99
C GLU A 72 -3.32 -5.30 4.17
N ALA A 73 -4.46 -5.88 3.79
CA ALA A 73 -5.54 -5.18 3.08
C ALA A 73 -6.17 -4.07 3.93
N VAL A 74 -6.47 -4.34 5.20
CA VAL A 74 -6.95 -3.34 6.16
C VAL A 74 -5.93 -2.22 6.32
N SER A 75 -4.65 -2.56 6.48
CA SER A 75 -3.59 -1.56 6.64
C SER A 75 -3.45 -0.66 5.40
N ILE A 76 -3.64 -1.20 4.19
CA ILE A 76 -3.66 -0.41 2.96
C ILE A 76 -4.83 0.57 2.99
N GLN A 77 -6.02 0.09 3.35
CA GLN A 77 -7.21 0.94 3.43
C GLN A 77 -7.01 2.07 4.44
N GLU A 78 -6.56 1.78 5.66
CA GLU A 78 -6.29 2.78 6.70
C GLU A 78 -5.27 3.83 6.23
N THR A 79 -4.22 3.40 5.53
CA THR A 79 -3.20 4.32 4.99
C THR A 79 -3.79 5.26 3.93
N LEU A 80 -4.72 4.77 3.10
CA LEU A 80 -5.40 5.58 2.09
C LEU A 80 -6.43 6.53 2.72
N ASP A 81 -7.19 6.06 3.70
CA ASP A 81 -8.18 6.85 4.43
C ASP A 81 -7.50 8.00 5.17
N GLU A 82 -6.36 7.75 5.83
CA GLU A 82 -5.54 8.78 6.49
C GLU A 82 -5.07 9.84 5.48
N PHE A 83 -4.54 9.40 4.33
CA PHE A 83 -4.07 10.31 3.28
C PHE A 83 -5.19 11.21 2.74
N ILE A 84 -6.38 10.65 2.48
CA ILE A 84 -7.54 11.39 2.00
C ILE A 84 -8.02 12.38 3.07
N PHE A 85 -8.19 11.91 4.31
CA PHE A 85 -8.66 12.74 5.41
C PHE A 85 -7.74 13.94 5.64
N GLN A 86 -6.41 13.74 5.58
CA GLN A 86 -5.45 14.82 5.73
C GLN A 86 -5.57 15.84 4.59
N GLY A 87 -5.71 15.36 3.34
CA GLY A 87 -5.91 16.25 2.18
C GLY A 87 -7.21 17.07 2.28
N ASP A 88 -8.31 16.45 2.72
CA ASP A 88 -9.59 17.13 2.92
C ASP A 88 -9.49 18.19 4.04
N ALA A 89 -8.81 17.87 5.15
CA ALA A 89 -8.62 18.80 6.26
C ALA A 89 -7.77 20.02 5.85
N GLU A 90 -6.71 19.81 5.09
CA GLU A 90 -5.87 20.90 4.57
C GLU A 90 -6.65 21.78 3.58
N SER A 91 -7.46 21.17 2.70
CA SER A 91 -8.34 21.91 1.79
C SER A 91 -9.35 22.76 2.54
N ALA A 92 -9.97 22.24 3.60
CA ALA A 92 -10.95 22.98 4.41
C ALA A 92 -10.33 24.14 5.20
N LEU A 93 -9.04 24.09 5.52
CA LEU A 93 -8.32 25.19 6.19
C LEU A 93 -7.82 26.27 5.22
N ALA A 94 -7.82 25.98 3.91
CA ALA A 94 -7.40 26.91 2.87
C ALA A 94 -8.54 27.81 2.34
N GLU A 95 -9.80 27.52 2.72
CA GLU A 95 -11.00 28.35 2.46
C GLU A 95 -11.20 29.44 3.53
#